data_AF-A0A9Q0GHG5-F1
#
_entry.id   AF-A0A9Q0GHG5-F1
#
_cell.length_a   1.000
_cell.length_b   1.000
_cell.length_c   1.000
_cell.angle_alpha   90.00
_cell.angle_beta   90.00
_cell.angle_gamma   90.00
#
_symmetry.space_group_name_H-M   'P 1'
#
loop_
_entity.id
_entity.type
_entity.pdbx_description
1 polymer ?
#
loop_
_entity_poly.entity_id
_entity_poly.type
_entity_poly.pdbx_seq_one_letter_code
_entity_poly.pdbx_strand_id
1 'polypeptide(L)'
;MLKPLSTQINVDDHEIQAAKWMPLVDFVEQPLIKEDGLFRKIIDICIARLGKHYCGLLPHQVVSKFDGGPSCLYYNAVSSQDENCAGN
;
A
#
# COMPACT_ATOMS: atom_id res chain seq x y z
N MET A 1 1.38 -2.59 1.65
CA MET A 1 0.08 -2.72 0.97
C MET A 1 -0.94 -3.24 1.96
N LEU A 2 -2.19 -2.81 1.84
CA LEU A 2 -3.29 -3.30 2.67
C LEU A 2 -3.52 -4.79 2.39
N LYS A 3 -3.83 -5.56 3.43
CA LYS A 3 -4.20 -6.97 3.31
C LYS A 3 -5.73 -7.07 3.31
N PRO A 4 -6.36 -7.60 2.25
CA PRO A 4 -7.80 -7.73 2.23
C PRO A 4 -8.25 -8.75 3.29
N LEU A 5 -9.37 -8.45 3.95
CA LEU A 5 -10.04 -9.40 4.86
C LEU A 5 -11.06 -10.28 4.13
N SER A 6 -11.43 -9.90 2.90
CA SER A 6 -12.35 -10.62 2.01
C SER A 6 -12.02 -10.31 0.55
N THR A 7 -12.41 -11.20 -0.36
CA THR A 7 -12.33 -10.99 -1.82
C THR A 7 -13.67 -10.57 -2.43
N GLN A 8 -14.75 -10.56 -1.64
CA GLN A 8 -16.05 -10.08 -2.10
C GLN A 8 -16.03 -8.55 -2.28
N ILE A 9 -16.43 -8.09 -3.45
CA ILE A 9 -16.57 -6.67 -3.76
C ILE A 9 -18.05 -6.30 -3.64
N ASN A 10 -18.35 -5.28 -2.84
CA ASN A 10 -19.62 -4.58 -2.87
C ASN A 10 -19.34 -3.17 -3.38
N VAL A 11 -19.88 -2.83 -4.55
CA VAL A 11 -19.59 -1.54 -5.20
C VAL A 11 -20.44 -0.46 -4.53
N ASP A 12 -19.81 0.67 -4.20
CA ASP A 12 -20.55 1.86 -3.80
C ASP A 12 -20.93 2.67 -5.04
N ASP A 13 -22.10 2.33 -5.59
CA ASP A 13 -22.61 2.92 -6.83
C ASP A 13 -22.99 4.41 -6.68
N HIS A 14 -22.90 4.98 -5.46
CA HIS A 14 -23.06 6.42 -5.25
C HIS A 14 -21.82 7.22 -5.66
N GLU A 15 -20.61 6.64 -5.52
CA GLU A 15 -19.35 7.32 -5.79
C GLU A 15 -18.62 6.76 -7.01
N ILE A 16 -18.66 5.43 -7.23
CA ILE A 16 -17.88 4.77 -8.28
C ILE A 16 -18.77 3.93 -9.20
N GLN A 17 -18.45 3.93 -10.49
CA GLN A 17 -19.21 3.19 -11.49
C GLN A 17 -18.97 1.67 -11.43
N ALA A 18 -17.76 1.24 -11.08
CA ALA A 18 -17.38 -0.16 -11.06
C ALA A 18 -16.14 -0.42 -10.20
N ALA A 19 -16.08 -1.60 -9.59
CA ALA A 19 -14.87 -2.16 -9.00
C ALA A 19 -14.74 -3.65 -9.37
N LYS A 20 -13.52 -4.09 -9.67
CA LYS A 20 -13.20 -5.48 -9.92
C LYS A 20 -11.78 -5.80 -9.50
N TRP A 21 -11.52 -7.06 -9.18
CA TRP A 21 -10.14 -7.55 -9.15
C TRP A 21 -9.59 -7.54 -10.58
N MET A 22 -8.34 -7.07 -10.73
CA MET A 22 -7.63 -7.04 -12.00
C MET A 22 -6.27 -7.71 -11.81
N PRO A 23 -5.86 -8.63 -12.71
CA PRO A 23 -4.51 -9.16 -12.69
C PRO A 23 -3.50 -8.03 -12.78
N LEU A 24 -2.43 -8.10 -11.97
CA LEU A 24 -1.41 -7.06 -11.97
C LEU A 24 -0.77 -6.87 -13.35
N VAL A 25 -0.55 -7.96 -14.08
CA VAL A 25 0.00 -7.93 -15.45
C VAL A 25 -0.89 -7.14 -16.41
N ASP A 26 -2.22 -7.22 -16.28
CA ASP A 26 -3.14 -6.44 -17.11
C ASP A 26 -3.21 -4.99 -16.63
N PHE A 27 -3.12 -4.79 -15.31
CA PHE A 27 -3.20 -3.48 -14.70
C PHE A 27 -2.03 -2.58 -15.13
N VAL A 28 -0.79 -3.07 -15.05
CA VAL A 28 0.40 -2.28 -15.40
C VAL A 28 0.46 -1.93 -16.88
N GLU A 29 -0.28 -2.65 -17.72
CA GLU A 29 -0.30 -2.44 -19.16
C GLU A 29 -1.21 -1.28 -19.59
N GLN A 30 -2.00 -0.71 -18.68
CA GLN A 30 -2.90 0.41 -18.99
C GLN A 30 -2.12 1.64 -19.49
N PRO A 31 -2.65 2.36 -20.51
CA PRO A 31 -1.97 3.52 -21.12
C PRO A 31 -1.52 4.57 -20.10
N LEU A 32 -2.37 4.89 -19.12
CA LEU A 32 -2.08 5.88 -18.07
C LEU A 32 -0.79 5.56 -17.30
N ILE A 33 -0.52 4.28 -17.04
CA ILE A 33 0.66 3.85 -16.28
C ILE A 33 1.92 3.88 -17.15
N LYS A 34 1.79 3.60 -18.45
CA LYS A 34 2.93 3.60 -19.39
C LYS A 34 3.35 5.00 -19.82
N GLU A 35 2.39 5.90 -20.00
CA GLU A 35 2.60 7.22 -20.57
C GLU A 35 3.06 8.24 -19.53
N ASP A 36 2.68 8.06 -18.26
CA ASP A 36 3.00 9.01 -17.19
C ASP A 36 4.09 8.47 -16.24
N GLY A 37 5.17 9.27 -16.09
CA GLY A 37 6.33 8.90 -15.29
C GLY A 37 6.07 8.86 -13.78
N LEU A 38 5.10 9.61 -13.27
CA LEU A 38 4.72 9.58 -11.86
C LEU A 38 3.94 8.28 -11.56
N PHE A 39 2.92 7.96 -12.37
CA PHE A 39 2.15 6.74 -12.21
C PHE A 39 3.05 5.51 -12.33
N ARG A 40 3.97 5.47 -13.31
CA ARG A 40 4.95 4.38 -13.40
C ARG A 40 5.75 4.18 -12.11
N LYS A 41 6.29 5.26 -11.53
CA LYS A 41 7.05 5.19 -10.27
C LYS A 41 6.19 4.71 -9.09
N ILE A 42 4.94 5.13 -9.00
CA ILE A 42 4.01 4.66 -7.96
C ILE A 42 3.80 3.15 -8.08
N ILE A 43 3.59 2.66 -9.30
CA ILE A 43 3.40 1.22 -9.57
C ILE A 43 4.68 0.43 -9.29
N ASP A 44 5.85 0.94 -9.65
CA ASP A 44 7.14 0.31 -9.33
C ASP A 44 7.32 0.08 -7.82
N ILE A 45 6.92 1.06 -6.98
CA ILE A 45 6.94 0.93 -5.52
C ILE A 45 5.98 -0.17 -5.04
N CYS A 46 4.78 -0.25 -5.62
CA CYS A 46 3.81 -1.30 -5.30
C CYS A 46 4.34 -2.68 -5.67
N ILE A 47 4.93 -2.84 -6.86
CA ILE A 47 5.55 -4.08 -7.32
C ILE A 47 6.70 -4.48 -6.38
N ALA A 48 7.58 -3.52 -6.03
CA ALA A 48 8.66 -3.77 -5.09
C ALA A 48 8.14 -4.22 -3.71
N ARG A 49 7.03 -3.65 -3.22
CA ARG A 49 6.40 -4.09 -1.96
C ARG A 49 5.82 -5.50 -2.07
N LEU A 50 5.19 -5.85 -3.20
CA LEU A 50 4.67 -7.21 -3.44
C LEU A 50 5.81 -8.25 -3.47
N GLY A 51 6.94 -7.89 -4.06
CA GLY A 51 8.16 -8.72 -4.10
C GLY A 51 8.96 -8.74 -2.79
N LYS A 52 8.47 -8.11 -1.72
CA LYS A 52 9.19 -7.95 -0.44
C LYS A 52 10.52 -7.19 -0.54
N HIS A 53 10.71 -6.39 -1.58
CA HIS A 53 11.89 -5.57 -1.85
C HIS A 53 11.72 -4.10 -1.40
N TYR A 54 10.60 -3.75 -0.77
CA TYR A 54 10.34 -2.42 -0.24
C TYR A 54 9.65 -2.48 1.13
N CYS A 55 10.33 -2.04 2.19
CA CYS A 55 9.81 -2.11 3.55
C CYS A 55 8.85 -0.96 3.91
N GLY A 56 8.87 0.15 3.16
CA GLY A 56 8.03 1.31 3.44
C GLY A 56 8.23 1.89 4.85
N LEU A 57 7.18 2.52 5.37
CA LEU A 57 7.11 3.02 6.74
C LEU A 57 5.99 2.27 7.47
N LEU A 58 6.26 1.88 8.71
CA LEU A 58 5.29 1.20 9.55
C LEU A 58 4.67 2.18 10.56
N PRO A 59 3.35 2.12 10.78
CA PRO A 59 2.69 2.90 11.82
C PRO A 59 3.02 2.34 13.20
N HIS A 60 3.39 3.21 14.13
CA HIS A 60 3.53 2.90 15.54
C HIS A 60 2.66 3.84 16.36
N GLN A 61 1.73 3.26 17.13
CA GLN A 61 0.88 4.05 18.02
C GLN A 61 1.71 4.57 19.21
N VAL A 62 1.64 5.87 19.44
CA VAL A 62 2.31 6.57 20.53
C VAL A 62 1.31 7.46 21.27
N VAL A 63 1.64 7.84 22.49
CA VAL A 63 0.83 8.78 23.28
C VAL A 63 1.55 10.12 23.32
N SER A 64 0.86 11.17 22.92
CA SER A 64 1.39 12.53 22.92
C SER A 64 1.63 13.02 24.35
N LYS A 65 2.76 13.70 24.56
CA LYS A 65 3.11 14.28 25.87
C LYS A 65 2.35 15.57 26.18
N PHE A 66 1.82 16.26 25.17
CA PHE A 66 1.21 17.58 25.33
C PHE A 66 -0.26 17.51 25.75
N ASP A 67 -0.99 16.52 25.24
CA ASP A 67 -2.43 16.37 25.43
C ASP A 67 -2.85 14.96 25.86
N GLY A 68 -1.91 14.01 25.95
CA GLY A 68 -2.20 12.61 26.29
C GLY A 68 -2.96 11.85 25.20
N GLY A 69 -3.14 12.45 24.02
CA GLY A 69 -3.90 11.85 22.93
C GLY A 69 -3.14 10.73 22.22
N PRO A 70 -3.86 9.77 21.61
CA PRO A 70 -3.24 8.79 20.72
C PRO A 70 -2.72 9.50 19.47
N SER A 71 -1.53 9.09 19.02
CA SER A 71 -0.87 9.58 17.82
C SER A 71 -0.20 8.41 17.09
N CYS A 72 0.12 8.58 15.81
CA CYS A 72 0.76 7.54 15.02
C CYS A 72 2.05 8.07 14.40
N LEU A 73 3.18 7.46 14.76
CA LEU A 73 4.49 7.75 14.18
C LEU A 73 4.76 6.75 13.04
N TYR A 74 5.06 7.26 11.85
CA TYR A 74 5.44 6.44 10.70
C TYR A 74 6.96 6.50 10.53
N TYR A 75 7.63 5.36 10.66
CA TYR A 75 9.08 5.28 10.47
C TYR A 75 9.48 3.92 9.88
N ASN A 76 10.70 3.85 9.36
CA ASN A 76 11.27 2.59 8.91
C ASN A 76 11.67 1.78 10.14
N ALA A 77 10.78 0.89 10.59
CA ALA A 77 11.08 -0.04 11.64
C ALA A 77 11.86 -1.21 11.05
N VAL A 78 13.17 -1.22 11.25
CA VAL A 78 14.03 -2.39 10.99
C VAL A 78 13.81 -3.40 12.11
N SER A 79 12.60 -3.94 12.23
CA SER A 79 12.29 -5.03 13.14
C SER A 79 11.94 -6.27 12.34
N SER A 80 12.52 -7.39 12.75
CA SER A 80 12.46 -8.74 12.19
C SER A 80 11.06 -9.38 12.12
N GLN A 81 9.99 -8.57 12.19
CA GLN A 81 8.59 -9.02 12.24
C GLN A 81 7.74 -8.57 11.06
N ASP A 82 8.26 -7.76 10.13
CA ASP A 82 7.53 -7.52 8.88
C ASP A 82 7.73 -8.75 7.98
N GLU A 83 6.85 -9.75 8.10
CA GLU A 83 6.76 -10.96 7.25
C GLU A 83 6.81 -10.65 5.73
N ASN A 84 6.61 -9.38 5.37
CA ASN A 84 6.57 -8.87 4.01
C ASN A 84 7.82 -8.09 3.59
N CYS A 85 8.88 -8.03 4.42
CA CYS A 85 10.15 -7.45 4.01
C CYS A 85 11.31 -8.36 4.40
N ALA A 86 12.08 -8.82 3.42
CA ALA A 86 13.40 -9.37 3.69
C ALA A 86 14.32 -8.17 3.87
N GLY A 87 14.78 -7.92 5.11
CA GLY A 87 15.84 -6.94 5.33
C GLY A 87 17.05 -7.30 4.47
N ASN A 88 17.63 -6.29 3.81
CA ASN A 88 18.91 -6.45 3.10
C ASN A 88 20.04 -6.80 4.08
#